data_AF-A0A5D0H5Q7-F1
#
_entry.id   AF-A0A5D0H5Q7-F1
#
_cell.length_a   1.000
_cell.length_b   1.000
_cell.length_c   1.000
_cell.angle_alpha   90.00
_cell.angle_beta   90.00
_cell.angle_gamma   90.00
#
_symmetry.space_group_name_H-M   'P 1'
#
loop_
_entity.id
_entity.type
_entity.pdbx_description
1 polymer ?
#
loop_
_entity_poly.entity_id
_entity_poly.type
_entity_poly.pdbx_seq_one_letter_code
_entity_poly.pdbx_strand_id
1 'polypeptide(L)'
;KKEVDKQDFLDAVDRIIGGLEKKNKIITPSEKRAVAFHEAGHAVVSWMLEHAAPLIKVTIVPRGRSLGAAWYLPEERLIVRPEQMLDEMCAALG
;
A
#
# COMPACT_ATOMS: atom_id res chain seq x y z
N LYS A 1 -3.04 27.26 7.44
CA LYS A 1 -2.47 26.74 8.70
C LYS A 1 -1.19 27.51 8.99
N LYS A 2 -0.87 27.86 10.25
CA LYS A 2 0.33 28.64 10.62
C LYS A 2 1.47 27.79 11.21
N GLU A 3 1.19 26.54 11.57
CA GLU A 3 2.14 25.59 12.16
C GLU A 3 1.99 24.24 11.46
N VAL A 4 3.04 23.42 11.57
CA VAL A 4 3.10 22.06 11.00
C VAL A 4 2.91 21.06 12.12
N ASP A 5 1.99 20.12 11.91
CA ASP A 5 1.68 19.06 12.85
C ASP A 5 1.92 17.68 12.23
N LYS A 6 1.88 16.64 13.07
CA LYS A 6 2.21 15.26 12.67
C LYS A 6 1.44 14.79 11.42
N GLN A 7 0.19 15.21 11.28
CA GLN A 7 -0.63 14.84 10.13
C GLN A 7 -0.08 15.42 8.82
N ASP A 8 0.50 16.62 8.84
CA ASP A 8 1.07 17.23 7.64
C ASP A 8 2.27 16.41 7.12
N PHE A 9 3.04 15.78 8.02
CA PHE A 9 4.11 14.85 7.65
C PHE A 9 3.57 13.54 7.07
N LEU A 10 2.53 12.96 7.67
CA LEU A 10 1.89 11.75 7.15
C LEU A 10 1.31 12.00 5.75
N ASP A 11 0.63 13.13 5.56
CA ASP A 11 0.07 13.53 4.27
C ASP A 11 1.15 13.80 3.21
N ALA A 12 2.32 14.31 3.64
CA ALA A 12 3.48 14.50 2.76
C ALA A 12 4.07 13.15 2.32
N VAL A 13 4.26 12.20 3.24
CA VAL A 13 4.71 10.83 2.91
C VAL A 13 3.73 10.18 1.94
N ASP A 14 2.44 10.31 2.22
CA ASP A 14 1.36 9.81 1.37
C ASP A 14 1.44 10.34 -0.06
N ARG A 15 1.73 11.64 -0.19
CA ARG A 15 1.85 12.32 -1.47
C ARG A 15 3.12 11.94 -2.21
N ILE A 16 4.23 11.72 -1.51
CA ILE A 16 5.52 11.34 -2.11
C ILE A 16 5.47 9.90 -2.63
N ILE A 17 4.96 8.96 -1.82
CA ILE A 17 4.92 7.54 -2.16
C ILE A 17 3.78 7.25 -3.14
N GLY A 18 2.54 7.63 -2.78
CA GLY A 18 1.35 7.29 -3.55
C GLY A 18 1.00 8.29 -4.66
N GLY A 19 1.56 9.49 -4.63
CA GLY A 19 1.20 10.58 -5.51
C GLY A 19 -0.04 11.37 -5.05
N LEU A 20 -0.51 12.26 -5.93
CA LEU A 20 -1.67 13.12 -5.65
C LEU A 20 -2.95 12.31 -5.49
N GLU A 21 -3.71 12.61 -4.43
CA GLU A 21 -5.04 12.05 -4.20
C GLU A 21 -6.03 12.54 -5.26
N LYS A 22 -6.77 11.61 -5.87
CA LYS A 22 -7.78 11.93 -6.88
C LYS A 22 -9.19 11.98 -6.27
N LYS A 23 -9.49 13.09 -5.57
CA LYS A 23 -10.79 13.30 -4.93
C LYS A 23 -11.99 13.31 -5.89
N ASN A 24 -11.77 13.65 -7.17
CA ASN A 24 -12.82 13.75 -8.18
C ASN A 24 -13.02 12.48 -9.02
N LYS A 25 -12.35 11.37 -8.69
CA LYS A 25 -12.54 10.12 -9.44
C LYS A 25 -13.83 9.45 -8.96
N ILE A 26 -14.84 9.42 -9.83
CA ILE A 26 -16.09 8.71 -9.57
C ILE A 26 -15.79 7.21 -9.65
N ILE A 27 -15.98 6.50 -8.55
CA ILE A 27 -15.84 5.05 -8.43
C ILE A 27 -17.19 4.49 -7.99
N THR A 28 -17.72 3.52 -8.73
CA THR A 28 -18.99 2.89 -8.37
C THR A 28 -18.84 2.04 -7.09
N PRO A 29 -19.92 1.78 -6.34
CA PRO A 29 -19.85 0.91 -5.15
C PRO A 29 -19.31 -0.49 -5.46
N SER A 30 -19.58 -1.02 -6.66
CA SER A 30 -19.07 -2.33 -7.10
C SER A 30 -17.55 -2.30 -7.33
N GLU A 31 -17.04 -1.30 -8.04
CA GLU A 31 -15.59 -1.13 -8.25
C GLU A 31 -14.86 -0.90 -6.93
N LYS A 32 -15.43 -0.08 -6.03
CA LYS A 32 -14.87 0.15 -4.69
C LYS A 32 -14.75 -1.15 -3.90
N ARG A 33 -15.76 -2.03 -4.00
CA ARG A 33 -15.74 -3.35 -3.37
C ARG A 33 -14.66 -4.25 -3.98
N ALA A 34 -14.53 -4.26 -5.32
CA ALA A 34 -13.49 -5.04 -6.00
C ALA A 34 -12.08 -4.59 -5.59
N VAL A 35 -11.83 -3.28 -5.54
CA VAL A 35 -10.56 -2.72 -5.05
C VAL A 35 -10.33 -3.09 -3.58
N ALA A 36 -11.36 -3.03 -2.74
CA ALA A 36 -11.22 -3.43 -1.34
C ALA A 36 -10.81 -4.90 -1.17
N PHE A 37 -11.34 -5.82 -1.98
CA PHE A 37 -10.91 -7.20 -1.95
C PHE A 37 -9.49 -7.40 -2.49
N HIS A 38 -9.12 -6.68 -3.55
CA HIS A 38 -7.76 -6.71 -4.10
C HIS A 38 -6.71 -6.25 -3.07
N GLU A 39 -6.91 -5.08 -2.47
CA GLU A 39 -5.97 -4.56 -1.46
C GLU A 39 -6.00 -5.39 -0.15
N ALA A 40 -7.14 -6.01 0.18
CA ALA A 40 -7.23 -6.94 1.30
C ALA A 40 -6.44 -8.23 1.04
N GLY A 41 -6.39 -8.70 -0.22
CA GLY A 41 -5.57 -9.83 -0.63
C GLY A 41 -4.09 -9.57 -0.36
N HIS A 42 -3.56 -8.46 -0.89
CA HIS A 42 -2.22 -7.97 -0.60
C HIS A 42 -1.94 -7.90 0.91
N ALA A 43 -2.88 -7.34 1.68
CA ALA A 43 -2.70 -7.17 3.12
C ALA A 43 -2.68 -8.51 3.89
N VAL A 44 -3.61 -9.43 3.60
CA VAL A 44 -3.71 -10.71 4.31
C VAL A 44 -2.55 -11.62 3.96
N VAL A 45 -2.18 -11.72 2.69
CA VAL A 45 -1.05 -12.57 2.27
C VAL A 45 0.25 -12.06 2.90
N SER A 46 0.52 -10.76 2.80
CA SER A 46 1.74 -10.16 3.38
C SER A 46 1.79 -10.29 4.91
N TRP A 47 0.64 -10.32 5.59
CA TRP A 47 0.58 -10.52 7.04
C TRP A 47 0.89 -11.97 7.46
N MET A 48 0.60 -12.93 6.61
CA MET A 48 0.73 -14.37 6.92
C MET A 48 2.10 -14.94 6.53
N LEU A 49 2.80 -14.31 5.60
CA LEU A 49 4.10 -14.77 5.12
C LEU A 49 5.23 -14.32 6.06
N GLU A 50 6.17 -15.23 6.31
CA GLU A 50 7.25 -15.01 7.29
C GLU A 50 8.25 -13.94 6.83
N HIS A 51 8.52 -13.89 5.52
CA HIS A 51 9.58 -13.07 4.97
C HIS A 51 9.11 -11.86 4.18
N ALA A 52 7.80 -11.70 4.00
CA ALA A 52 7.21 -10.56 3.33
C ALA A 52 7.55 -9.25 4.06
N ALA A 53 7.64 -8.17 3.30
CA ALA A 53 7.93 -6.87 3.88
C ALA A 53 6.81 -6.43 4.84
N PRO A 54 7.13 -5.84 6.01
CA PRO A 54 6.14 -5.34 6.96
C PRO A 54 5.15 -4.36 6.34
N LEU A 55 3.85 -4.65 6.46
CA LEU A 55 2.77 -3.78 5.99
C LEU A 55 2.56 -2.60 6.96
N ILE A 56 2.72 -1.36 6.48
CA ILE A 56 2.51 -0.13 7.26
C ILE A 56 1.06 0.36 7.14
N LYS A 57 0.53 0.36 5.92
CA LYS A 57 -0.78 0.94 5.62
C LYS A 57 -1.38 0.30 4.39
N VAL A 58 -2.69 0.08 4.42
CA VAL A 58 -3.48 -0.30 3.25
C VAL A 58 -4.60 0.70 3.04
N THR A 59 -4.87 1.08 1.79
CA THR A 59 -5.92 2.04 1.45
C THR A 59 -6.58 1.72 0.13
N ILE A 60 -7.87 2.03 0.03
CA ILE A 60 -8.66 1.96 -1.20
C ILE A 60 -8.89 3.35 -1.81
N VAL A 61 -8.17 4.36 -1.31
CA VAL A 61 -8.28 5.74 -1.80
C VAL A 61 -7.40 5.87 -3.03
N PRO A 62 -7.94 6.29 -4.18
CA PRO A 62 -7.18 6.39 -5.42
C PRO A 62 -6.14 7.51 -5.34
N ARG A 63 -4.88 7.16 -5.60
CA ARG A 63 -3.76 8.11 -5.70
C ARG A 63 -2.99 7.89 -7.00
N GLY A 64 -2.62 8.97 -7.67
CA GLY A 64 -1.87 8.91 -8.93
C GLY A 64 -2.55 8.05 -10.00
N ARG A 65 -1.90 6.95 -10.41
CA ARG A 65 -2.44 5.96 -11.36
C ARG A 65 -3.15 4.79 -10.67
N SER A 66 -3.00 4.63 -9.36
CA SER A 66 -3.56 3.51 -8.60
C SER A 66 -4.98 3.75 -8.12
N LEU A 67 -5.72 2.67 -7.90
CA LEU A 67 -7.07 2.67 -7.34
C LEU A 67 -7.10 2.37 -5.84
N GLY A 68 -6.04 1.75 -5.32
CA GLY A 68 -5.74 1.50 -3.92
C GLY A 68 -4.22 1.34 -3.74
N ALA A 69 -3.76 1.07 -2.53
CA ALA A 69 -2.36 0.71 -2.30
C ALA A 69 -2.16 0.03 -0.95
N ALA A 70 -1.30 -0.99 -0.96
CA ALA A 70 -0.63 -1.55 0.21
C ALA A 70 0.81 -1.01 0.31
N TRP A 71 1.18 -0.46 1.47
CA TRP A 71 2.48 0.15 1.70
C TRP A 71 3.32 -0.70 2.62
N TYR A 72 4.52 -0.99 2.15
CA TYR A 72 5.46 -1.85 2.82
C TYR A 72 6.65 -1.04 3.34
N LEU A 73 7.17 -1.42 4.50
CA LEU A 73 8.46 -0.94 4.99
C LEU A 73 9.50 -2.01 4.64
N PRO A 74 10.27 -1.86 3.55
CA PRO A 74 11.32 -2.81 3.24
C PRO A 74 12.39 -2.79 4.35
N GLU A 75 12.83 -3.97 4.77
CA GLU A 75 14.01 -4.09 5.62
C GLU A 75 15.27 -3.77 4.82
N GLU A 76 16.25 -3.11 5.43
CA GLU A 76 17.57 -2.90 4.83
C GLU A 76 18.35 -4.23 4.77
N ARG A 77 18.09 -5.01 3.71
CA ARG A 77 18.80 -6.26 3.41
C ARG A 77 19.73 -6.03 2.22
N LEU A 78 21.00 -6.43 2.36
CA LEU A 78 21.97 -6.36 1.26
C LEU A 78 21.87 -7.55 0.28
N ILE A 79 21.27 -8.66 0.73
CA ILE A 79 21.11 -9.88 -0.06
C ILE A 79 19.69 -10.40 0.17
N VAL A 80 18.97 -10.68 -0.91
CA VAL A 80 17.62 -11.28 -0.88
C VAL A 80 17.75 -12.78 -1.14
N ARG A 81 17.21 -13.59 -0.23
CA ARG A 81 17.21 -15.06 -0.33
C ARG A 81 16.04 -15.56 -1.18
N PRO A 82 16.11 -16.76 -1.77
CA PRO A 82 15.03 -17.31 -2.59
C PRO A 82 13.66 -17.36 -1.89
N GLU A 83 13.64 -17.69 -0.61
CA GLU A 83 12.40 -17.78 0.18
C GLU A 83 11.75 -16.39 0.35
N GLN A 84 12.58 -15.37 0.53
CA GLN A 84 12.14 -13.97 0.65
C GLN A 84 11.58 -13.47 -0.69
N MET A 85 12.24 -13.81 -1.81
CA MET A 85 11.73 -13.49 -3.15
C MET A 85 10.38 -14.19 -3.40
N LEU A 86 10.24 -15.44 -2.98
CA LEU A 86 9.00 -16.18 -3.14
C LEU A 86 7.86 -15.52 -2.37
N ASP A 87 8.11 -15.13 -1.12
CA ASP A 87 7.12 -14.44 -0.29
C ASP A 87 6.74 -13.07 -0.87
N GLU A 88 7.71 -12.32 -1.40
CA GLU A 88 7.44 -11.05 -2.10
C GLU A 88 6.58 -11.27 -3.36
N MET A 89 6.84 -12.33 -4.12
CA MET A 89 6.00 -12.70 -5.27
C MET A 89 4.59 -13.08 -4.85
N CYS A 90 4.44 -13.85 -3.78
CA CYS A 90 3.13 -14.21 -3.22
C CYS A 90 2.37 -12.98 -2.75
N ALA A 91 3.01 -12.06 -2.02
CA ALA A 91 2.42 -10.81 -1.59
C ALA A 91 1.96 -9.93 -2.77
N ALA A 92 2.74 -9.88 -3.86
CA ALA A 92 2.40 -9.12 -5.05
C ALA A 92 1.23 -9.73 -5.85
N LEU A 93 1.00 -11.04 -5.74
CA LEU A 93 -0.06 -11.77 -6.45
C LEU A 93 -1.33 -12.03 -5.61
N GLY A 94 -1.26 -11.84 -4.30
CA GLY A 94 -2.38 -11.96 -3.37
C GLY A 94 -3.38 -10.83 -3.50
#